data_AF-F1W3C6-F1
#
_entry.id   AF-F1W3C6-F1
#
_cell.length_a   1.000
_cell.length_b   1.000
_cell.length_c   1.000
_cell.angle_alpha   90.00
_cell.angle_beta   90.00
_cell.angle_gamma   90.00
#
_symmetry.space_group_name_H-M   'P 1'
#
loop_
_entity.id
_entity.type
_entity.pdbx_description
1 polymer ?
#
loop_
_entity_poly.entity_id
_entity_poly.type
_entity_poly.pdbx_seq_one_letter_code
_entity_poly.pdbx_strand_id
1 'polypeptide(L)' 'MIKTADWVIDLGPEGGAGGGQIIATGTPEQVAKNPASFTGHYLGPLLKPR' A
#
# COMPACT_ATOMS: atom_id res chain seq x y z
N MET A 1 5.93 -2.38 -10.35
CA MET A 1 4.49 -2.34 -10.70
C MET A 1 3.72 -2.88 -9.51
N ILE A 2 2.94 -2.05 -8.79
CA ILE A 2 2.17 -2.50 -7.60
C ILE A 2 0.73 -2.86 -7.98
N LYS A 3 0.07 -2.04 -8.82
CA LYS A 3 -1.34 -2.23 -9.23
C LYS A 3 -1.63 -3.53 -10.00
N THR A 4 -0.60 -4.26 -10.42
CA THR A 4 -0.71 -5.52 -11.16
C THR A 4 -0.26 -6.71 -10.32
N ALA A 5 0.08 -6.51 -9.05
CA ALA A 5 0.47 -7.58 -8.16
C ALA A 5 -0.77 -8.31 -7.64
N ASP A 6 -0.67 -9.62 -7.43
CA ASP A 6 -1.73 -10.39 -6.78
C ASP A 6 -1.83 -10.06 -5.28
N TRP A 7 -0.68 -9.72 -4.67
CA TRP A 7 -0.55 -9.43 -3.25
C TRP A 7 0.51 -8.37 -2.97
N VAL A 8 0.27 -7.55 -1.96
CA VAL A 8 1.12 -6.44 -1.51
C VAL A 8 1.30 -6.55 0.01
N ILE A 9 2.54 -6.38 0.45
CA ILE A 9 2.90 -6.16 1.86
C ILE A 9 3.52 -4.77 1.94
N ASP A 10 2.88 -3.87 2.69
CA ASP A 10 3.29 -2.48 2.85
C ASP A 10 4.05 -2.28 4.17
N LEU A 11 5.22 -1.67 4.09
CA LEU A 11 6.13 -1.46 5.21
C LEU A 11 6.23 0.03 5.54
N GLY A 12 6.29 0.33 6.83
CA GLY A 12 6.37 1.72 7.32
C GLY A 12 6.22 1.79 8.84
N PRO A 13 5.65 2.88 9.38
CA PRO A 13 5.09 4.05 8.67
C PRO A 13 6.16 4.95 8.03
N GLU A 14 7.37 4.94 8.56
CA GLU A 14 8.49 5.77 8.10
C GLU A 14 9.67 4.90 7.60
N GLY A 15 10.73 5.56 7.13
CA GLY A 15 12.02 4.93 6.88
C GLY A 15 12.90 4.80 8.14
N GLY A 16 13.82 3.84 8.15
CA GLY A 16 14.82 3.69 9.22
C GLY A 16 14.21 3.26 10.56
N ALA A 17 14.60 3.91 11.66
CA ALA A 17 14.18 3.55 13.01
C ALA A 17 12.67 3.73 13.27
N GLY A 18 11.99 4.56 12.47
CA GLY A 18 10.54 4.75 12.53
C GLY A 18 9.75 3.77 11.64
N GLY A 19 10.44 2.84 10.98
CA GLY A 19 9.85 1.86 10.07
C GLY A 19 9.86 0.43 10.61
N GLY A 20 9.85 -0.53 9.69
CA GLY A 20 10.02 -1.95 10.00
C GLY A 20 8.76 -2.67 10.46
N GLN A 21 7.59 -2.01 10.38
CA GLN A 21 6.31 -2.62 10.71
C GLN A 21 5.52 -2.92 9.44
N ILE A 22 4.69 -3.97 9.50
CA ILE A 22 3.70 -4.25 8.45
C ILE A 22 2.49 -3.34 8.70
N ILE A 23 2.27 -2.41 7.78
CA ILE A 23 1.18 -1.43 7.87
C ILE A 23 -0.09 -1.93 7.19
N ALA A 24 0.08 -2.65 6.08
CA ALA A 24 -1.00 -3.27 5.32
C ALA A 24 -0.53 -4.56 4.66
N THR A 25 -1.44 -5.51 4.48
CA THR A 25 -1.22 -6.71 3.66
C THR A 25 -2.52 -7.07 2.96
N GLY A 26 -2.46 -7.43 1.68
CA GLY A 26 -3.66 -7.73 0.90
C GLY A 26 -3.46 -7.58 -0.61
N THR A 27 -4.56 -7.65 -1.35
CA THR A 27 -4.58 -7.24 -2.76
C THR A 27 -4.27 -5.74 -2.89
N PRO A 28 -3.89 -5.25 -4.08
CA PRO A 28 -3.70 -3.81 -4.32
C PRO A 28 -4.89 -2.95 -3.87
N GLU A 29 -6.13 -3.41 -4.10
CA GLU A 29 -7.35 -2.71 -3.69
C GLU A 29 -7.53 -2.67 -2.17
N GLN A 30 -7.10 -3.72 -1.46
CA GLN A 30 -7.16 -3.77 0.00
C GLN A 30 -6.14 -2.81 0.61
N VAL A 31 -4.91 -2.80 0.10
CA VAL A 31 -3.86 -1.86 0.55
C VAL A 31 -4.23 -0.41 0.24
N ALA A 32 -4.82 -0.15 -0.94
CA ALA A 32 -5.30 1.18 -1.32
C ALA A 32 -6.36 1.78 -0.40
N LYS A 33 -7.10 0.94 0.35
CA LYS A 33 -8.11 1.37 1.31
C LYS A 33 -7.56 1.61 2.72
N ASN A 34 -6.30 1.26 2.99
CA ASN A 34 -5.70 1.44 4.30
C ASN A 34 -5.26 2.90 4.49
N PRO A 35 -5.86 3.68 5.41
CA PRO A 35 -5.52 5.09 5.62
C PRO A 35 -4.12 5.31 6.21
N ALA A 36 -3.51 4.29 6.83
CA ALA A 36 -2.15 4.37 7.36
C ALA A 36 -1.08 4.09 6.29
N SER A 37 -1.48 3.60 5.12
CA SER A 37 -0.57 3.22 4.04
C SER A 37 -0.29 4.41 3.12
N PHE A 38 0.93 4.95 3.17
CA PHE A 38 1.39 5.94 2.18
C PHE A 38 1.33 5.36 0.77
N THR A 39 1.73 4.09 0.60
CA THR A 39 1.58 3.36 -0.66
C THR A 39 0.13 3.32 -1.13
N GLY A 40 -0.80 3.02 -0.23
CA GLY A 40 -2.23 2.95 -0.49
C GLY A 40 -2.81 4.27 -0.97
N HIS A 41 -2.39 5.39 -0.36
CA HIS A 41 -2.79 6.74 -0.75
C HIS A 41 -2.53 7.03 -2.24
N TYR A 42 -1.35 6.64 -2.74
CA TYR A 42 -0.99 6.84 -4.15
C TYR A 42 -1.51 5.74 -5.08
N LEU A 43 -1.73 4.53 -4.55
CA LEU A 43 -2.23 3.40 -5.33
C LEU A 43 -3.71 3.56 -5.70
N GLY A 44 -4.54 4.08 -4.80
CA GLY A 44 -5.99 4.21 -5.00
C GLY A 44 -6.39 4.91 -6.32
N PRO A 45 -5.85 6.09 -6.65
CA PRO A 45 -6.13 6.77 -7.92
C PRO A 45 -5.74 5.96 -9.16
N LEU A 46 -4.71 5.11 -9.07
CA LEU A 46 -4.17 4.33 -10.19
C LEU A 46 -4.97 3.05 -10.50
N LEU A 47 -5.86 2.63 -9.58
CA LEU A 47 -6.75 1.48 -9.73
C LEU A 47 -8.09 1.82 -10.39
N LYS A 48 -8.41 3.11 -10.53
CA LYS A 48 -9.66 3.54 -11.17
C LYS A 48 -9.64 3.16 -12.67
N PRO A 49 -10.76 2.62 -13.21
CA PRO A 49 -10.91 2.45 -14.66
C PRO A 49 -10.71 3.79 -15.38
N ARG A 50 -10.16 3.74 -16.59
CA ARG A 50 -10.06 4.91 -17.47
C ARG A 50 -11.42 5.28 -18.05
#